data_AF-A0A562P9S7-F1
#
_entry.id   AF-A0A562P9S7-F1
#
_cell.length_a   1.000
_cell.length_b   1.000
_cell.length_c   1.000
_cell.angle_alpha   90.00
_cell.angle_beta   90.00
_cell.angle_gamma   90.00
#
_symmetry.space_group_name_H-M   'P 1'
#
loop_
_entity.id
_entity.type
_entity.pdbx_description
1 polymer ?
#
loop_
_entity_poly.entity_id
_entity_poly.type
_entity_poly.pdbx_seq_one_letter_code
_entity_poly.pdbx_strand_id
1 'polypeptide(L)'
;MIFRQLFDSVSGTYSYLLASRRGGEALIIDPVLEKVDRYLQLVRELDLKLVKAVDTHLHADHITGLGALRDKTQCITVMGEQTKADVVSMRLSDGDKLTIEGLALDVIYTPGHTDDSYSFILPDRVFTGDTLLIRGTGRTDFQNGDPRQQYESIFGRLLKLPDETLIYPAHDYKGETVSTIGEEKAFNPRLQVKSMEDYVEIMNNLKLANPKMMDVAVPANMKVGFHQEEIARRDWAITAEQALALVGKPEVVLIDLRERSERERHGIIPGALHVPYTTLQENIAAGGMLHELARSTSRRLLFYCAFGERSAMAVQAAQDAGIASAWHIHGGIDAWRKASGPLTR
;
A
#
# COMPACT_ATOMS: atom_id res chain seq x y z
N MET A 1 8.71 -5.39 -19.36
CA MET A 1 7.68 -5.10 -18.34
C MET A 1 6.38 -5.75 -18.76
N ILE A 2 5.79 -6.56 -17.88
CA ILE A 2 4.42 -7.02 -17.96
C ILE A 2 3.53 -5.92 -17.39
N PHE A 3 2.53 -5.51 -18.15
CA PHE A 3 1.54 -4.52 -17.76
C PHE A 3 0.15 -5.02 -18.16
N ARG A 4 -0.80 -5.00 -17.22
CA ARG A 4 -2.20 -5.35 -17.45
C ARG A 4 -3.08 -4.32 -16.76
N GLN A 5 -3.89 -3.62 -17.56
CA GLN A 5 -5.00 -2.81 -17.08
C GLN A 5 -6.24 -3.71 -17.04
N LEU A 6 -6.90 -3.77 -15.89
CA LEU A 6 -8.15 -4.50 -15.67
C LEU A 6 -9.23 -3.48 -15.35
N PHE A 7 -10.47 -3.76 -15.76
CA PHE A 7 -11.60 -2.87 -15.56
C PHE A 7 -12.72 -3.58 -14.78
N ASP A 8 -13.24 -2.92 -13.75
CA ASP A 8 -14.53 -3.26 -13.17
C ASP A 8 -15.61 -2.35 -13.71
N SER A 9 -16.59 -2.94 -14.40
CA SER A 9 -17.70 -2.20 -15.00
C SER A 9 -18.77 -1.75 -14.01
N VAL A 10 -18.74 -2.21 -12.75
CA VAL A 10 -19.74 -1.84 -11.73
C VAL A 10 -19.39 -0.48 -11.13
N SER A 11 -18.12 -0.29 -10.73
CA SER A 11 -17.61 0.96 -10.19
C SER A 11 -16.96 1.88 -11.23
N GLY A 12 -16.58 1.34 -12.40
CA GLY A 12 -15.80 2.07 -13.40
C GLY A 12 -14.30 2.13 -13.07
N THR A 13 -13.83 1.24 -12.17
CA THR A 13 -12.45 1.25 -11.67
C THR A 13 -11.50 0.54 -12.62
N TYR A 14 -10.33 1.14 -12.83
CA TYR A 14 -9.15 0.48 -13.38
C TYR A 14 -8.23 -0.01 -12.27
N SER A 15 -7.79 -1.26 -12.38
CA SER A 15 -6.70 -1.81 -11.59
C SER A 15 -5.51 -2.13 -12.48
N TYR A 16 -4.29 -1.98 -11.96
CA TYR A 16 -3.07 -2.14 -12.76
C TYR A 16 -2.16 -3.20 -12.18
N LEU A 17 -1.96 -4.32 -12.88
CA LEU A 17 -0.99 -5.35 -12.52
C LEU A 17 0.32 -5.12 -13.28
N LEU A 18 1.42 -5.01 -12.53
CA LEU A 18 2.77 -4.75 -13.05
C LEU A 18 3.75 -5.83 -12.59
N ALA A 19 4.65 -6.23 -13.49
CA ALA A 19 5.82 -7.05 -13.16
C ALA A 19 6.96 -6.77 -14.16
N SER A 20 8.21 -6.98 -13.76
CA SER A 20 9.36 -6.79 -14.66
C SER A 20 9.42 -7.88 -15.74
N ARG A 21 9.17 -9.13 -15.35
CA ARG A 21 9.24 -10.35 -16.19
C ARG A 21 8.30 -11.45 -15.69
N ARG A 22 8.14 -12.50 -16.50
CA ARG A 22 7.51 -13.76 -16.11
C ARG A 22 8.37 -14.49 -15.07
N GLY A 23 7.75 -15.15 -14.10
CA GLY A 23 8.40 -15.79 -12.94
C GLY A 23 8.88 -14.80 -11.88
N GLY A 24 8.55 -13.52 -12.02
CA GLY A 24 9.05 -12.44 -11.16
C GLY A 24 8.02 -11.97 -10.13
N GLU A 25 8.47 -11.03 -9.29
CA GLU A 25 7.58 -10.30 -8.39
C GLU A 25 6.62 -9.39 -9.16
N ALA A 26 5.41 -9.25 -8.61
CA ALA A 26 4.38 -8.39 -9.15
C ALA A 26 3.79 -7.47 -8.07
N LEU A 27 3.27 -6.33 -8.52
CA LEU A 27 2.41 -5.47 -7.72
C LEU A 27 1.10 -5.17 -8.45
N ILE A 28 0.04 -4.91 -7.69
CA ILE A 28 -1.25 -4.45 -8.23
C ILE A 28 -1.65 -3.12 -7.59
N ILE A 29 -2.10 -2.17 -8.41
CA ILE A 29 -2.62 -0.86 -8.01
C ILE A 29 -4.15 -0.88 -8.09
N ASP A 30 -4.82 -0.35 -7.07
CA ASP A 30 -6.28 -0.18 -6.92
C ASP A 30 -7.09 -1.46 -7.19
N PRO A 31 -6.79 -2.59 -6.51
CA PRO A 31 -7.58 -3.81 -6.67
C PRO A 31 -9.00 -3.68 -6.12
N VAL A 32 -9.99 -4.16 -6.86
CA VAL A 32 -11.40 -4.24 -6.43
C VAL A 32 -11.69 -5.61 -5.79
N LEU A 33 -12.40 -5.65 -4.66
CA LEU A 33 -12.67 -6.88 -3.89
C LEU A 33 -13.35 -7.97 -4.75
N GLU A 34 -14.37 -7.60 -5.51
CA GLU A 34 -15.16 -8.50 -6.35
C GLU A 34 -14.34 -9.10 -7.51
N LYS A 35 -13.16 -8.55 -7.80
CA LYS A 35 -12.26 -9.01 -8.87
C LYS A 35 -11.06 -9.81 -8.36
N VAL A 36 -10.92 -10.02 -7.06
CA VAL A 36 -9.78 -10.72 -6.46
C VAL A 36 -9.49 -12.06 -7.11
N ASP A 37 -10.51 -12.88 -7.36
CA ASP A 37 -10.29 -14.20 -7.99
C ASP A 37 -9.76 -14.07 -9.42
N ARG A 38 -10.18 -13.03 -10.15
CA ARG A 38 -9.66 -12.73 -11.49
C ARG A 38 -8.20 -12.27 -11.45
N TYR A 39 -7.83 -11.43 -10.49
CA TYR A 39 -6.44 -11.02 -10.30
C TYR A 39 -5.55 -12.23 -9.99
N LEU A 40 -5.98 -13.10 -9.07
CA LEU A 40 -5.23 -14.29 -8.69
C LEU A 40 -5.10 -15.29 -9.83
N GLN A 41 -6.14 -15.45 -10.65
CA GLN A 41 -6.06 -16.24 -11.88
C GLN A 41 -4.97 -15.68 -12.80
N LEU A 42 -4.97 -14.36 -13.04
CA LEU A 42 -4.00 -13.71 -13.93
C LEU A 42 -2.56 -13.81 -13.40
N VAL A 43 -2.38 -13.64 -12.09
CA VAL A 43 -1.09 -13.83 -11.41
C VAL A 43 -0.55 -15.25 -11.64
N ARG A 44 -1.40 -16.28 -11.53
CA ARG A 44 -1.00 -17.68 -11.81
C ARG A 44 -0.70 -17.91 -13.30
N GLU A 45 -1.56 -17.45 -14.20
CA GLU A 45 -1.40 -17.64 -15.64
C GLU A 45 -0.14 -16.97 -16.19
N LEU A 46 0.22 -15.82 -15.62
CA LEU A 46 1.43 -15.08 -15.95
C LEU A 46 2.66 -15.53 -15.16
N ASP A 47 2.54 -16.57 -14.33
CA ASP A 47 3.63 -17.09 -13.48
C ASP A 47 4.27 -15.96 -12.65
N LEU A 48 3.46 -15.26 -11.85
CA LEU A 48 3.90 -14.11 -11.06
C LEU A 48 3.76 -14.41 -9.56
N LYS A 49 4.63 -13.79 -8.75
CA LYS A 49 4.50 -13.73 -7.29
C LYS A 49 3.98 -12.34 -6.90
N LEU A 50 2.71 -12.22 -6.54
CA LEU A 50 2.17 -10.95 -6.06
C LEU A 50 2.76 -10.64 -4.67
N VAL A 51 3.60 -9.60 -4.59
CA VAL A 51 4.30 -9.22 -3.35
C VAL A 51 3.80 -7.92 -2.75
N LYS A 52 3.18 -7.05 -3.55
CA LYS A 52 2.59 -5.78 -3.10
C LYS A 52 1.22 -5.54 -3.72
N ALA A 53 0.28 -5.07 -2.93
CA ALA A 53 -0.98 -4.51 -3.40
C ALA A 53 -1.11 -3.10 -2.82
N VAL A 54 -1.41 -2.12 -3.66
CA VAL A 54 -1.41 -0.71 -3.28
C VAL A 54 -2.71 -0.04 -3.70
N ASP A 55 -3.27 0.79 -2.83
CA ASP A 55 -4.32 1.74 -3.20
C ASP A 55 -3.74 3.15 -3.32
N THR A 56 -4.19 3.89 -4.34
CA THR A 56 -3.86 5.30 -4.56
C THR A 56 -4.48 6.20 -3.50
N HIS A 57 -5.65 5.84 -3.00
CA HIS A 57 -6.40 6.57 -1.97
C HIS A 57 -7.44 5.65 -1.32
N LEU A 58 -8.11 6.11 -0.28
CA LEU A 58 -9.25 5.38 0.28
C LEU A 58 -10.46 5.53 -0.65
N HIS A 59 -10.81 4.47 -1.39
CA HIS A 59 -11.91 4.49 -2.37
C HIS A 59 -13.30 4.59 -1.74
N ALA A 60 -14.24 5.29 -2.39
CA ALA A 60 -15.62 5.47 -1.93
C ALA A 60 -16.69 4.80 -2.81
N ASP A 61 -16.29 4.33 -3.99
CA ASP A 61 -17.15 3.74 -5.01
C ASP A 61 -17.11 2.19 -4.98
N HIS A 62 -16.04 1.60 -4.43
CA HIS A 62 -15.87 0.15 -4.31
C HIS A 62 -15.16 -0.25 -3.00
N ILE A 63 -15.26 -1.52 -2.63
CA ILE A 63 -14.48 -2.09 -1.52
C ILE A 63 -13.15 -2.59 -2.08
N THR A 64 -12.04 -2.17 -1.45
CA THR A 64 -10.70 -2.57 -1.88
C THR A 64 -10.45 -4.06 -1.71
N GLY A 65 -9.72 -4.63 -2.67
CA GLY A 65 -9.22 -6.00 -2.67
C GLY A 65 -7.94 -6.20 -1.86
N LEU A 66 -7.36 -5.14 -1.27
CA LEU A 66 -6.10 -5.21 -0.51
C LEU A 66 -6.09 -6.33 0.53
N GLY A 67 -7.10 -6.37 1.41
CA GLY A 67 -7.18 -7.37 2.49
C GLY A 67 -7.30 -8.80 1.96
N ALA A 68 -8.19 -9.02 0.98
CA ALA A 68 -8.39 -10.35 0.39
C ALA A 68 -7.17 -10.84 -0.39
N LEU A 69 -6.46 -9.96 -1.09
CA LEU A 69 -5.19 -10.31 -1.77
C LEU A 69 -4.10 -10.63 -0.76
N ARG A 70 -3.96 -9.84 0.31
CA ARG A 70 -3.03 -10.11 1.41
C ARG A 70 -3.31 -11.49 2.02
N ASP A 71 -4.55 -11.80 2.34
CA ASP A 71 -4.88 -13.07 3.00
C ASP A 71 -4.58 -14.27 2.08
N LYS A 72 -4.86 -14.14 0.78
CA LYS A 72 -4.65 -15.22 -0.21
C LYS A 72 -3.22 -15.36 -0.73
N THR A 73 -2.39 -14.31 -0.64
CA THR A 73 -1.04 -14.29 -1.25
C THR A 73 0.09 -13.94 -0.30
N GLN A 74 -0.24 -13.44 0.89
CA GLN A 74 0.70 -12.84 1.84
C GLN A 74 1.46 -11.64 1.24
N CYS A 75 0.87 -10.92 0.28
CA CYS A 75 1.43 -9.67 -0.21
C CYS A 75 1.34 -8.55 0.84
N ILE A 76 2.24 -7.56 0.74
CA ILE A 76 2.22 -6.37 1.58
C ILE A 76 1.12 -5.43 1.05
N THR A 77 0.21 -5.00 1.92
CA THR A 77 -0.74 -3.91 1.61
C THR A 77 -0.06 -2.56 1.80
N VAL A 78 -0.26 -1.65 0.84
CA VAL A 78 0.45 -0.37 0.76
C VAL A 78 -0.55 0.76 0.53
N MET A 79 -0.37 1.89 1.22
CA MET A 79 -1.09 3.14 0.98
C MET A 79 -0.21 4.34 1.35
N GLY A 80 -0.69 5.55 1.06
CA GLY A 80 -0.07 6.79 1.51
C GLY A 80 -0.03 6.96 3.03
N GLU A 81 0.91 7.74 3.56
CA GLU A 81 1.06 7.93 5.01
C GLU A 81 -0.10 8.69 5.68
N GLN A 82 -0.83 9.51 4.92
CA GLN A 82 -2.02 10.25 5.37
C GLN A 82 -3.26 9.35 5.42
N THR A 83 -3.17 8.08 4.99
CA THR A 83 -4.33 7.20 5.00
C THR A 83 -4.87 7.01 6.41
N LYS A 84 -6.20 7.02 6.50
CA LYS A 84 -6.96 6.71 7.72
C LYS A 84 -7.28 5.23 7.85
N ALA A 85 -6.80 4.40 6.92
CA ALA A 85 -6.94 2.96 7.00
C ALA A 85 -6.12 2.40 8.18
N ASP A 86 -6.82 1.65 9.04
CA ASP A 86 -6.28 1.08 10.27
C ASP A 86 -5.25 -0.02 9.97
N VAL A 87 -5.46 -0.75 8.85
CA VAL A 87 -4.70 -1.97 8.54
C VAL A 87 -3.99 -1.86 7.19
N VAL A 88 -2.88 -1.12 7.19
CA VAL A 88 -1.98 -1.01 6.04
C VAL A 88 -0.56 -1.36 6.47
N SER A 89 -0.02 -2.40 5.85
CA SER A 89 1.24 -3.01 6.26
C SER A 89 2.44 -2.10 6.03
N MET A 90 2.37 -1.25 5.00
CA MET A 90 3.39 -0.28 4.63
C MET A 90 2.76 1.05 4.24
N ARG A 91 3.31 2.14 4.77
CA ARG A 91 2.90 3.51 4.42
C ARG A 91 4.01 4.19 3.63
N LEU A 92 3.65 4.89 2.56
CA LEU A 92 4.58 5.62 1.68
C LEU A 92 4.41 7.13 1.86
N SER A 93 5.52 7.85 1.83
CA SER A 93 5.55 9.32 1.83
C SER A 93 5.83 9.88 0.44
N ASP A 94 5.62 11.20 0.33
CA ASP A 94 6.10 11.95 -0.83
C ASP A 94 7.61 11.75 -1.05
N GLY A 95 8.01 11.42 -2.28
CA GLY A 95 9.41 11.19 -2.64
C GLY A 95 9.95 9.79 -2.32
N ASP A 96 9.16 8.92 -1.69
CA ASP A 96 9.52 7.51 -1.52
C ASP A 96 9.50 6.76 -2.87
N LYS A 97 9.97 5.51 -2.86
CA LYS A 97 9.86 4.59 -3.99
C LYS A 97 9.07 3.35 -3.61
N LEU A 98 8.07 3.01 -4.41
CA LEU A 98 7.38 1.72 -4.35
C LEU A 98 8.12 0.73 -5.25
N THR A 99 8.80 -0.25 -4.64
CA THR A 99 9.71 -1.16 -5.35
C THR A 99 9.25 -2.61 -5.32
N ILE A 100 9.54 -3.34 -6.39
CA ILE A 100 9.52 -4.82 -6.47
C ILE A 100 10.71 -5.26 -7.35
N GLU A 101 10.94 -6.56 -7.51
CA GLU A 101 11.97 -7.08 -8.43
C GLU A 101 11.91 -6.40 -9.82
N GLY A 102 12.94 -5.60 -10.12
CA GLY A 102 13.13 -4.96 -11.42
C GLY A 102 12.20 -3.77 -11.73
N LEU A 103 11.36 -3.32 -10.79
CA LEU A 103 10.53 -2.10 -10.94
C LEU A 103 10.65 -1.20 -9.72
N ALA A 104 10.68 0.11 -9.96
CA ALA A 104 10.63 1.13 -8.92
C ALA A 104 9.74 2.27 -9.41
N LEU A 105 8.67 2.54 -8.67
CA LEU A 105 7.74 3.63 -8.96
C LEU A 105 8.04 4.78 -8.01
N ASP A 106 8.20 5.99 -8.55
CA ASP A 106 8.30 7.20 -7.72
C ASP A 106 6.93 7.52 -7.13
N VAL A 107 6.90 7.80 -5.83
CA VAL A 107 5.68 8.09 -5.08
C VAL A 107 5.56 9.60 -4.95
N ILE A 108 4.43 10.14 -5.41
CA ILE A 108 4.13 11.57 -5.24
C ILE A 108 2.81 11.73 -4.50
N TYR A 109 2.83 12.55 -3.44
CA TYR A 109 1.62 12.95 -2.75
C TYR A 109 0.84 13.94 -3.63
N THR A 110 -0.41 13.61 -3.91
CA THR A 110 -1.28 14.34 -4.85
C THR A 110 -2.68 14.54 -4.27
N PRO A 111 -2.81 15.20 -3.10
CA PRO A 111 -4.10 15.40 -2.44
C PRO A 111 -5.04 16.26 -3.29
N GLY A 112 -6.31 16.16 -2.95
CA GLY A 112 -7.35 17.02 -3.49
C GLY A 112 -8.63 16.26 -3.80
N HIS A 113 -8.52 15.08 -4.41
CA HIS A 113 -9.67 14.16 -4.45
C HIS A 113 -9.99 13.67 -3.03
N THR A 114 -8.97 13.14 -2.36
CA THR A 114 -8.95 12.89 -0.91
C THR A 114 -7.71 13.55 -0.28
N ASP A 115 -7.67 13.61 1.05
CA ASP A 115 -6.47 14.00 1.81
C ASP A 115 -5.41 12.90 1.92
N ASP A 116 -5.65 11.72 1.33
CA ASP A 116 -4.72 10.60 1.29
C ASP A 116 -4.39 10.12 -0.14
N SER A 117 -4.65 10.96 -1.15
CA SER A 117 -4.40 10.64 -2.56
C SER A 117 -2.92 10.70 -2.92
N TYR A 118 -2.45 9.64 -3.58
CA TYR A 118 -1.11 9.50 -4.15
C TYR A 118 -1.15 9.09 -5.62
N SER A 119 -0.11 9.51 -6.35
CA SER A 119 0.16 9.03 -7.70
C SER A 119 1.51 8.29 -7.75
N PHE A 120 1.62 7.32 -8.67
CA PHE A 120 2.80 6.48 -8.81
C PHE A 120 3.38 6.61 -10.22
N ILE A 121 4.68 6.92 -10.33
CA ILE A 121 5.32 7.26 -11.60
C ILE A 121 6.31 6.17 -12.02
N LEU A 122 6.22 5.74 -13.28
CA LEU A 122 7.26 5.03 -14.01
C LEU A 122 7.85 5.96 -15.07
N PRO A 123 9.00 5.61 -15.70
CA PRO A 123 9.64 6.47 -16.69
C PRO A 123 8.74 6.91 -17.86
N ASP A 124 7.76 6.10 -18.25
CA ASP A 124 6.88 6.35 -19.40
C ASP A 124 5.43 6.71 -19.03
N ARG A 125 5.04 6.61 -17.75
CA ARG A 125 3.64 6.72 -17.33
C ARG A 125 3.47 7.12 -15.88
N VAL A 126 2.30 7.64 -15.55
CA VAL A 126 1.85 7.92 -14.18
C VAL A 126 0.49 7.30 -13.93
N PHE A 127 0.35 6.65 -12.78
CA PHE A 127 -0.91 6.20 -12.22
C PHE A 127 -1.46 7.31 -11.32
N THR A 128 -2.53 7.98 -11.74
CA THR A 128 -2.96 9.25 -11.15
C THR A 128 -4.05 9.12 -10.09
N GLY A 129 -4.45 7.88 -9.78
CA GLY A 129 -5.62 7.63 -8.95
C GLY A 129 -6.82 8.42 -9.48
N ASP A 130 -7.53 9.05 -8.57
CA ASP A 130 -8.61 9.99 -8.90
C ASP A 130 -8.18 11.46 -8.85
N THR A 131 -6.89 11.78 -8.76
CA THR A 131 -6.46 13.19 -8.81
C THR A 131 -6.66 13.77 -10.22
N LEU A 132 -6.19 13.08 -11.25
CA LEU A 132 -6.33 13.46 -12.66
C LEU A 132 -6.96 12.31 -13.45
N LEU A 133 -8.03 12.61 -14.19
CA LEU A 133 -8.77 11.67 -15.02
C LEU A 133 -8.65 12.05 -16.50
N ILE A 134 -9.08 11.17 -17.40
CA ILE A 134 -9.12 11.46 -18.84
C ILE A 134 -10.22 12.50 -19.10
N ARG A 135 -9.84 13.67 -19.63
CA ARG A 135 -10.72 14.83 -19.85
C ARG A 135 -11.51 15.26 -18.61
N GLY A 136 -10.96 15.01 -17.42
CA GLY A 136 -11.57 15.37 -16.15
C GLY A 136 -10.60 15.32 -14.98
N THR A 137 -11.14 15.44 -13.78
CA THR A 137 -10.41 15.33 -12.50
C THR A 137 -11.31 14.60 -11.50
N GLY A 138 -10.77 14.08 -10.40
CA GLY A 138 -11.64 13.58 -9.33
C GLY A 138 -12.47 14.69 -8.73
N ARG A 139 -13.60 14.34 -8.14
CA ARG A 139 -14.41 15.27 -7.34
C ARG A 139 -13.65 15.67 -6.06
N THR A 140 -14.02 16.79 -5.43
CA THR A 140 -13.29 17.36 -4.29
C THR A 140 -14.21 17.72 -3.12
N ASP A 141 -15.42 17.17 -3.09
CA ASP A 141 -16.52 17.53 -2.17
C ASP A 141 -16.77 16.47 -1.08
N PHE A 142 -16.00 15.38 -1.05
CA PHE A 142 -16.07 14.31 -0.05
C PHE A 142 -14.68 13.94 0.47
N GLN A 143 -14.61 13.17 1.56
CA GLN A 143 -13.36 12.58 2.09
C GLN A 143 -12.23 13.59 2.34
N ASN A 144 -12.58 14.81 2.80
CA ASN A 144 -11.66 15.96 2.94
C ASN A 144 -10.99 16.39 1.62
N GLY A 145 -11.65 16.14 0.50
CA GLY A 145 -11.28 16.69 -0.79
C GLY A 145 -11.22 18.22 -0.74
N ASP A 146 -10.31 18.76 -1.53
CA ASP A 146 -9.99 20.18 -1.57
C ASP A 146 -9.55 20.57 -2.99
N PRO A 147 -10.32 21.41 -3.69
CA PRO A 147 -9.99 21.80 -5.06
C PRO A 147 -8.73 22.66 -5.16
N ARG A 148 -8.32 23.37 -4.09
CA ARG A 148 -7.04 24.11 -4.08
C ARG A 148 -5.86 23.15 -4.01
N GLN A 149 -5.92 22.16 -3.13
CA GLN A 149 -4.91 21.11 -3.07
C GLN A 149 -4.86 20.30 -4.37
N GLN A 150 -6.02 19.98 -4.96
CA GLN A 150 -6.08 19.29 -6.24
C GLN A 150 -5.43 20.11 -7.36
N TYR A 151 -5.67 21.43 -7.39
CA TYR A 151 -5.01 22.33 -8.33
C TYR A 151 -3.49 22.30 -8.17
N GLU A 152 -2.97 22.39 -6.94
CA GLU A 152 -1.52 22.31 -6.69
C GLU A 152 -0.93 20.96 -7.10
N SER A 153 -1.61 19.87 -6.78
CA SER A 153 -1.24 18.51 -7.21
C SER A 153 -1.19 18.38 -8.72
N ILE A 154 -2.15 18.93 -9.44
CA ILE A 154 -2.21 18.85 -10.90
C ILE A 154 -1.18 19.82 -11.53
N PHE A 155 -1.33 21.12 -11.33
CA PHE A 155 -0.54 22.14 -12.03
C PHE A 155 0.89 22.28 -11.51
N GLY A 156 1.08 22.08 -10.21
CA GLY A 156 2.38 22.17 -9.55
C GLY A 156 3.23 20.91 -9.68
N ARG A 157 2.61 19.74 -9.91
CA ARG A 157 3.30 18.45 -9.91
C ARG A 157 3.01 17.62 -11.16
N LEU A 158 1.81 17.09 -11.34
CA LEU A 158 1.52 16.15 -12.44
C LEU A 158 1.80 16.77 -13.83
N LEU A 159 1.33 17.98 -14.09
CA LEU A 159 1.56 18.67 -15.35
C LEU A 159 3.00 19.16 -15.54
N LYS A 160 3.91 18.93 -14.58
CA LYS A 160 5.36 19.16 -14.76
C LYS A 160 6.07 17.95 -15.37
N LEU A 161 5.40 16.80 -15.47
CA LEU A 161 5.90 15.63 -16.18
C LEU A 161 6.00 15.92 -17.70
N PRO A 162 6.86 15.16 -18.43
CA PRO A 162 6.95 15.26 -19.88
C PRO A 162 5.61 15.03 -20.57
N ASP A 163 5.34 15.73 -21.67
CA ASP A 163 4.05 15.71 -22.35
C ASP A 163 3.68 14.31 -22.87
N GLU A 164 4.66 13.51 -23.25
CA GLU A 164 4.51 12.12 -23.71
C GLU A 164 4.17 11.12 -22.59
N THR A 165 4.23 11.53 -21.32
CA THR A 165 3.95 10.65 -20.17
C THR A 165 2.51 10.18 -20.23
N LEU A 166 2.30 8.87 -20.26
CA LEU A 166 0.97 8.26 -20.27
C LEU A 166 0.26 8.44 -18.93
N ILE A 167 -1.03 8.74 -18.95
CA ILE A 167 -1.87 8.87 -17.75
C ILE A 167 -2.78 7.66 -17.66
N TYR A 168 -2.71 6.98 -16.51
CA TYR A 168 -3.56 5.85 -16.14
C TYR A 168 -4.35 6.19 -14.86
N PRO A 169 -5.62 6.62 -14.97
CA PRO A 169 -6.43 7.00 -13.82
C PRO A 169 -6.98 5.78 -13.05
N ALA A 170 -7.51 5.96 -11.85
CA ALA A 170 -8.24 4.91 -11.15
C ALA A 170 -9.64 4.69 -11.75
N HIS A 171 -10.23 5.68 -12.42
CA HIS A 171 -11.58 5.55 -12.99
C HIS A 171 -11.73 6.08 -14.41
N ASP A 172 -12.63 5.45 -15.17
CA ASP A 172 -13.23 6.03 -16.36
C ASP A 172 -14.68 5.55 -16.54
N TYR A 173 -15.50 6.41 -17.14
CA TYR A 173 -16.95 6.17 -17.31
C TYR A 173 -17.39 6.24 -18.78
N LYS A 174 -16.44 6.37 -19.72
CA LYS A 174 -16.69 6.56 -21.16
C LYS A 174 -16.05 5.49 -22.04
N GLY A 175 -15.30 4.56 -21.45
CA GLY A 175 -14.52 3.55 -22.16
C GLY A 175 -13.14 4.04 -22.61
N GLU A 176 -12.66 5.18 -22.12
CA GLU A 176 -11.32 5.68 -22.37
C GLU A 176 -10.33 5.00 -21.42
N THR A 177 -9.21 4.52 -21.95
CA THR A 177 -8.27 3.66 -21.18
C THR A 177 -6.98 4.35 -20.78
N VAL A 178 -6.52 5.32 -21.56
CA VAL A 178 -5.24 6.03 -21.36
C VAL A 178 -5.29 7.39 -22.04
N SER A 179 -4.58 8.38 -21.48
CA SER A 179 -4.31 9.68 -22.10
C SER A 179 -2.83 10.04 -21.94
N THR A 180 -2.43 11.28 -22.22
CA THR A 180 -1.07 11.78 -21.98
C THR A 180 -1.11 13.13 -21.24
N ILE A 181 -0.01 13.48 -20.57
CA ILE A 181 0.14 14.79 -19.92
C ILE A 181 -0.07 15.93 -20.92
N GLY A 182 0.49 15.82 -22.13
CA GLY A 182 0.32 16.82 -23.19
C GLY A 182 -1.13 16.95 -23.64
N GLU A 183 -1.83 15.82 -23.82
CA GLU A 183 -3.25 15.84 -24.16
C GLU A 183 -4.11 16.47 -23.06
N GLU A 184 -3.88 16.14 -21.79
CA GLU A 184 -4.68 16.71 -20.70
C GLU A 184 -4.41 18.21 -20.53
N LYS A 185 -3.14 18.67 -20.67
CA LYS A 185 -2.83 20.10 -20.72
C LYS A 185 -3.63 20.83 -21.80
N ALA A 186 -3.67 20.27 -23.00
CA ALA A 186 -4.27 20.91 -24.16
C ALA A 186 -5.81 20.85 -24.17
N PHE A 187 -6.40 19.75 -23.68
CA PHE A 187 -7.81 19.45 -23.97
C PHE A 187 -8.65 19.02 -22.75
N ASN A 188 -8.07 18.90 -21.56
CA ASN A 188 -8.89 18.64 -20.38
C ASN A 188 -9.72 19.91 -20.06
N PRO A 189 -11.07 19.84 -20.13
CA PRO A 189 -11.92 21.02 -19.98
C PRO A 189 -11.81 21.67 -18.60
N ARG A 190 -11.44 20.91 -17.57
CA ARG A 190 -11.26 21.43 -16.20
C ARG A 190 -9.92 22.12 -16.00
N LEU A 191 -8.95 21.87 -16.89
CA LEU A 191 -7.62 22.49 -16.84
C LEU A 191 -7.53 23.77 -17.69
N GLN A 192 -8.58 24.10 -18.46
CA GLN A 192 -8.67 25.32 -19.27
C GLN A 192 -9.06 26.55 -18.42
N VAL A 193 -8.30 26.78 -17.35
CA VAL A 193 -8.53 27.81 -16.33
C VAL A 193 -7.38 28.82 -16.33
N LYS A 194 -7.65 30.07 -15.96
CA LYS A 194 -6.60 31.12 -15.90
C LYS A 194 -5.99 31.26 -14.52
N SER A 195 -6.65 30.72 -13.49
CA SER A 195 -6.26 30.86 -12.09
C SER A 195 -6.69 29.63 -11.27
N MET A 196 -6.15 29.52 -10.06
CA MET A 196 -6.62 28.54 -9.07
C MET A 196 -8.07 28.81 -8.68
N GLU A 197 -8.47 30.08 -8.60
CA GLU A 197 -9.82 30.50 -8.26
C GLU A 197 -10.83 30.04 -9.30
N ASP A 198 -10.51 30.14 -10.60
CA ASP A 198 -11.35 29.63 -11.69
C ASP A 198 -11.54 28.09 -11.55
N TYR A 199 -10.49 27.37 -11.20
CA TYR A 199 -10.55 25.92 -10.97
C TYR A 199 -11.45 25.58 -9.79
N VAL A 200 -11.26 26.26 -8.65
CA VAL A 200 -12.08 26.09 -7.44
C VAL A 200 -13.55 26.37 -7.74
N GLU A 201 -13.83 27.42 -8.52
CA GLU A 201 -15.20 27.74 -8.94
C GLU A 201 -15.81 26.61 -9.79
N ILE A 202 -15.08 26.07 -10.77
CA ILE A 202 -15.55 24.92 -11.56
C ILE A 202 -15.86 23.73 -10.66
N MET A 203 -14.92 23.34 -9.80
CA MET A 203 -15.03 22.15 -8.97
C MET A 203 -16.19 22.24 -7.96
N ASN A 204 -16.37 23.39 -7.32
CA ASN A 204 -17.48 23.62 -6.38
C ASN A 204 -18.86 23.64 -7.06
N ASN A 205 -18.91 23.85 -8.38
CA ASN A 205 -20.14 23.93 -9.16
C ASN A 205 -20.46 22.67 -9.98
N LEU A 206 -19.72 21.56 -9.83
CA LEU A 206 -19.97 20.32 -10.60
C LEU A 206 -21.32 19.65 -10.29
N LYS A 207 -21.95 19.95 -9.13
CA LYS A 207 -23.28 19.44 -8.71
C LYS A 207 -23.49 17.94 -8.98
N LEU A 208 -22.50 17.12 -8.66
CA LEU A 208 -22.53 15.69 -8.88
C LEU A 208 -23.42 14.99 -7.87
N ALA A 209 -24.05 13.89 -8.28
CA ALA A 209 -24.75 13.01 -7.34
C ALA A 209 -23.77 12.42 -6.31
N ASN A 210 -24.26 12.11 -5.11
CA ASN A 210 -23.47 11.44 -4.09
C ASN A 210 -23.01 10.05 -4.59
N PRO A 211 -21.79 9.59 -4.25
CA PRO A 211 -21.34 8.26 -4.62
C PRO A 211 -22.24 7.20 -3.98
N LYS A 212 -22.72 6.23 -4.77
CA LYS A 212 -23.74 5.26 -4.36
C LYS A 212 -23.29 4.33 -3.23
N MET A 213 -21.99 4.05 -3.17
CA MET A 213 -21.40 3.07 -2.25
C MET A 213 -20.68 3.71 -1.06
N MET A 214 -20.61 5.04 -0.96
CA MET A 214 -19.73 5.73 -0.02
C MET A 214 -19.96 5.32 1.44
N ASP A 215 -21.22 5.22 1.87
CA ASP A 215 -21.61 4.85 3.25
C ASP A 215 -21.25 3.39 3.60
N VAL A 216 -20.87 2.58 2.60
CA VAL A 216 -20.47 1.18 2.75
C VAL A 216 -18.96 1.02 2.51
N ALA A 217 -18.47 1.56 1.39
CA ALA A 217 -17.10 1.44 0.92
C ALA A 217 -16.11 2.14 1.86
N VAL A 218 -16.37 3.40 2.24
CA VAL A 218 -15.42 4.15 3.10
C VAL A 218 -15.21 3.46 4.45
N PRO A 219 -16.26 3.07 5.21
CA PRO A 219 -16.06 2.33 6.46
C PRO A 219 -15.40 0.96 6.27
N ALA A 220 -15.69 0.25 5.18
CA ALA A 220 -15.06 -1.05 4.89
C ALA A 220 -13.56 -0.89 4.57
N ASN A 221 -13.23 0.10 3.75
CA ASN A 221 -11.86 0.39 3.31
C ASN A 221 -11.00 0.98 4.44
N MET A 222 -11.61 1.62 5.45
CA MET A 222 -10.88 1.98 6.67
C MET A 222 -10.36 0.76 7.45
N LYS A 223 -11.05 -0.39 7.38
CA LYS A 223 -10.72 -1.57 8.20
C LYS A 223 -9.86 -2.61 7.49
N VAL A 224 -9.67 -2.49 6.16
CA VAL A 224 -8.88 -3.38 5.25
C VAL A 224 -8.80 -4.84 5.72
N GLY A 225 -9.93 -5.38 6.16
CA GLY A 225 -10.16 -6.78 6.50
C GLY A 225 -9.14 -7.47 7.42
N PHE A 226 -8.47 -6.81 8.38
CA PHE A 226 -7.62 -7.52 9.34
C PHE A 226 -8.05 -7.26 10.78
N HIS A 227 -8.54 -8.30 11.42
CA HIS A 227 -8.86 -8.26 12.83
C HIS A 227 -7.57 -8.50 13.64
N GLN A 228 -6.73 -7.47 13.84
CA GLN A 228 -5.61 -7.55 14.79
C GLN A 228 -6.06 -8.10 16.15
N GLU A 229 -7.29 -7.80 16.55
CA GLU A 229 -7.95 -8.33 17.75
C GLU A 229 -7.99 -9.86 17.79
N GLU A 230 -8.11 -10.56 16.67
CA GLU A 230 -8.14 -12.02 16.63
C GLU A 230 -6.76 -12.65 16.87
N ILE A 231 -5.68 -11.99 16.42
CA ILE A 231 -4.30 -12.44 16.72
C ILE A 231 -3.90 -12.05 18.13
N ALA A 232 -4.30 -10.86 18.60
CA ALA A 232 -4.11 -10.44 19.99
C ALA A 232 -4.78 -11.40 20.99
N ARG A 233 -5.89 -12.04 20.60
CA ARG A 233 -6.56 -13.10 21.38
C ARG A 233 -5.78 -14.42 21.47
N ARG A 234 -4.72 -14.63 20.68
CA ARG A 234 -3.99 -15.91 20.61
C ARG A 234 -2.73 -15.99 21.51
N ASP A 235 -2.55 -15.07 22.47
CA ASP A 235 -1.39 -15.04 23.40
C ASP A 235 0.00 -15.04 22.72
N TRP A 236 0.09 -14.61 21.45
CA TRP A 236 1.36 -14.52 20.71
C TRP A 236 1.87 -13.08 20.53
N ALA A 237 1.21 -12.12 21.17
CA ALA A 237 1.57 -10.71 21.14
C ALA A 237 2.15 -10.29 22.50
N ILE A 238 3.22 -9.49 22.48
CA ILE A 238 3.73 -8.80 23.66
C ILE A 238 3.77 -7.30 23.41
N THR A 239 3.69 -6.50 24.48
CA THR A 239 3.83 -5.04 24.38
C THR A 239 5.28 -4.64 24.13
N ALA A 240 5.48 -3.39 23.72
CA ALA A 240 6.82 -2.82 23.56
C ALA A 240 7.61 -2.82 24.88
N GLU A 241 6.96 -2.56 26.01
CA GLU A 241 7.57 -2.58 27.35
C GLU A 241 8.01 -3.98 27.76
N GLN A 242 7.18 -4.99 27.47
CA GLN A 242 7.55 -6.38 27.69
C GLN A 242 8.72 -6.79 26.78
N ALA A 243 8.70 -6.37 25.51
CA ALA A 243 9.79 -6.61 24.58
C ALA A 243 11.11 -5.96 25.04
N LEU A 244 11.07 -4.74 25.61
CA LEU A 244 12.23 -4.06 26.17
C LEU A 244 12.91 -4.88 27.27
N ALA A 245 12.12 -5.51 28.15
CA ALA A 245 12.63 -6.38 29.19
C ALA A 245 13.25 -7.70 28.68
N LEU A 246 13.08 -8.00 27.38
CA LEU A 246 13.64 -9.19 26.72
C LEU A 246 14.89 -8.88 25.88
N VAL A 247 15.17 -7.60 25.60
CA VAL A 247 16.34 -7.23 24.77
C VAL A 247 17.65 -7.60 25.45
N GLY A 248 18.56 -8.14 24.65
CA GLY A 248 19.88 -8.58 25.10
C GLY A 248 19.89 -9.97 25.76
N LYS A 249 18.72 -10.58 25.99
CA LYS A 249 18.64 -11.94 26.51
C LYS A 249 19.01 -12.97 25.43
N PRO A 250 19.92 -13.92 25.71
CA PRO A 250 20.45 -14.85 24.71
C PRO A 250 19.39 -15.81 24.14
N GLU A 251 18.28 -16.01 24.86
CA GLU A 251 17.16 -16.83 24.45
C GLU A 251 16.16 -16.11 23.53
N VAL A 252 16.31 -14.81 23.27
CA VAL A 252 15.41 -14.02 22.41
C VAL A 252 16.15 -13.49 21.20
N VAL A 253 15.54 -13.62 20.02
CA VAL A 253 16.04 -13.04 18.78
C VAL A 253 14.98 -12.16 18.18
N LEU A 254 15.31 -10.88 18.02
CA LEU A 254 14.45 -9.90 17.36
C LEU A 254 14.56 -10.07 15.84
N ILE A 255 13.42 -10.14 15.16
CA ILE A 255 13.35 -10.28 13.70
C ILE A 255 12.65 -9.06 13.10
N ASP A 256 13.40 -8.25 12.36
CA ASP A 256 12.91 -7.06 11.66
C ASP A 256 12.37 -7.46 10.28
N LEU A 257 11.06 -7.31 10.09
CA LEU A 257 10.36 -7.68 8.85
C LEU A 257 10.26 -6.55 7.83
N ARG A 258 10.75 -5.36 8.19
CA ARG A 258 10.61 -4.15 7.37
C ARG A 258 11.52 -4.18 6.15
N GLU A 259 11.18 -3.37 5.14
CA GLU A 259 12.08 -3.13 4.02
C GLU A 259 13.26 -2.25 4.43
N ARG A 260 14.31 -2.26 3.60
CA ARG A 260 15.54 -1.49 3.86
C ARG A 260 15.27 0.01 4.00
N SER A 261 14.40 0.57 3.16
CA SER A 261 14.01 1.99 3.21
C SER A 261 13.38 2.38 4.55
N GLU A 262 12.46 1.54 5.07
CA GLU A 262 11.85 1.75 6.38
C GLU A 262 12.88 1.70 7.52
N ARG A 263 13.89 0.83 7.41
CA ARG A 263 14.98 0.70 8.39
C ARG A 263 15.88 1.93 8.38
N GLU A 264 16.24 2.42 7.20
CA GLU A 264 17.04 3.64 7.02
C GLU A 264 16.30 4.87 7.57
N ARG A 265 14.99 4.96 7.34
CA ARG A 265 14.16 6.09 7.79
C ARG A 265 13.88 6.09 9.28
N HIS A 266 13.57 4.93 9.85
CA HIS A 266 13.06 4.84 11.22
C HIS A 266 14.04 4.22 12.22
N GLY A 267 15.23 3.82 11.77
CA GLY A 267 16.21 3.11 12.59
C GLY A 267 15.83 1.65 12.83
N ILE A 268 16.69 0.93 13.55
CA ILE A 268 16.59 -0.51 13.83
C ILE A 268 16.77 -0.79 15.31
N ILE A 269 16.13 -1.85 15.82
CA ILE A 269 16.39 -2.31 17.19
C ILE A 269 17.76 -3.03 17.19
N PRO A 270 18.71 -2.65 18.07
CA PRO A 270 20.04 -3.26 18.10
C PRO A 270 19.99 -4.78 18.27
N GLY A 271 20.82 -5.50 17.49
CA GLY A 271 20.89 -6.96 17.52
C GLY A 271 19.76 -7.69 16.80
N ALA A 272 18.82 -6.97 16.16
CA ALA A 272 17.78 -7.59 15.34
C ALA A 272 18.35 -8.19 14.05
N LEU A 273 17.89 -9.40 13.70
CA LEU A 273 18.11 -10.01 12.39
C LEU A 273 17.14 -9.41 11.39
N HIS A 274 17.63 -9.03 10.21
CA HIS A 274 16.80 -8.50 9.14
C HIS A 274 16.30 -9.64 8.25
N VAL A 275 15.00 -9.88 8.24
CA VAL A 275 14.34 -10.86 7.38
C VAL A 275 13.12 -10.19 6.77
N PRO A 276 13.24 -9.51 5.62
CA PRO A 276 12.11 -8.84 4.98
C PRO A 276 10.91 -9.78 4.83
N TYR A 277 9.70 -9.25 5.06
CA TYR A 277 8.47 -10.03 5.02
C TYR A 277 8.28 -10.84 3.71
N THR A 278 8.71 -10.31 2.58
CA THR A 278 8.64 -10.98 1.25
C THR A 278 9.43 -12.28 1.16
N THR A 279 10.44 -12.45 2.02
CA THR A 279 11.31 -13.64 2.13
C THR A 279 10.96 -14.51 3.34
N LEU A 280 9.94 -14.15 4.12
CA LEU A 280 9.62 -14.83 5.37
C LEU A 280 9.33 -16.32 5.16
N GLN A 281 8.54 -16.67 4.15
CA GLN A 281 8.11 -18.06 3.89
C GLN A 281 9.31 -19.01 3.70
N GLU A 282 10.32 -18.57 2.95
CA GLU A 282 11.56 -19.33 2.73
C GLU A 282 12.36 -19.50 4.04
N ASN A 283 12.29 -18.51 4.94
CA ASN A 283 13.01 -18.52 6.20
C ASN A 283 12.35 -19.36 7.29
N ILE A 284 11.02 -19.46 7.30
CA ILE A 284 10.26 -20.24 8.30
C ILE A 284 9.97 -21.68 7.87
N ALA A 285 10.09 -21.99 6.56
CA ALA A 285 9.99 -23.35 6.05
C ALA A 285 11.07 -24.27 6.64
N ALA A 286 10.82 -25.57 6.62
CA ALA A 286 11.80 -26.57 7.08
C ALA A 286 13.15 -26.40 6.38
N GLY A 287 14.24 -26.31 7.13
CA GLY A 287 15.58 -26.00 6.63
C GLY A 287 15.88 -24.51 6.40
N GLY A 288 14.88 -23.63 6.56
CA GLY A 288 15.05 -22.18 6.53
C GLY A 288 15.78 -21.65 7.78
N MET A 289 16.39 -20.47 7.66
CA MET A 289 17.22 -19.89 8.72
C MET A 289 16.46 -19.75 10.05
N LEU A 290 15.25 -19.20 10.03
CA LEU A 290 14.47 -18.97 11.24
C LEU A 290 13.94 -20.28 11.84
N HIS A 291 13.59 -21.24 10.97
CA HIS A 291 13.17 -22.57 11.39
C HIS A 291 14.30 -23.29 12.15
N GLU A 292 15.51 -23.33 11.59
CA GLU A 292 16.66 -23.97 12.25
C GLU A 292 17.09 -23.21 13.49
N LEU A 293 17.03 -21.87 13.49
CA LEU A 293 17.33 -21.06 14.66
C LEU A 293 16.39 -21.42 15.82
N ALA A 294 15.08 -21.47 15.58
CA ALA A 294 14.11 -21.83 16.61
C ALA A 294 14.33 -23.26 17.14
N ARG A 295 14.59 -24.22 16.25
CA ARG A 295 14.75 -25.64 16.60
C ARG A 295 16.05 -25.93 17.36
N SER A 296 17.17 -25.38 16.90
CA SER A 296 18.50 -25.75 17.41
C SER A 296 18.86 -25.07 18.73
N THR A 297 18.27 -23.91 19.01
CA THR A 297 18.67 -23.08 20.16
C THR A 297 17.57 -22.90 21.21
N SER A 298 16.37 -23.47 20.99
CA SER A 298 15.16 -23.19 21.80
C SER A 298 14.90 -21.70 21.98
N ARG A 299 15.38 -20.87 21.04
CA ARG A 299 15.22 -19.42 21.09
C ARG A 299 13.80 -19.02 20.71
N ARG A 300 13.36 -17.93 21.33
CA ARG A 300 12.12 -17.23 21.03
C ARG A 300 12.37 -16.24 19.91
N LEU A 301 11.62 -16.39 18.82
CA LEU A 301 11.63 -15.44 17.72
C LEU A 301 10.64 -14.33 18.03
N LEU A 302 11.10 -13.09 18.07
CA LEU A 302 10.28 -11.92 18.36
C LEU A 302 10.22 -11.02 17.13
N PHE A 303 9.16 -11.18 16.34
CA PHE A 303 8.93 -10.44 15.11
C PHE A 303 8.49 -9.01 15.38
N TYR A 304 8.95 -8.07 14.56
CA TYR A 304 8.40 -6.72 14.52
C TYR A 304 8.41 -6.15 13.10
N CYS A 305 7.53 -5.18 12.88
CA CYS A 305 7.49 -4.38 11.66
C CYS A 305 7.23 -2.91 12.03
N ALA A 306 6.75 -2.08 11.10
CA ALA A 306 6.46 -0.68 11.39
C ALA A 306 5.35 -0.50 12.45
N PHE A 307 4.20 -1.16 12.26
CA PHE A 307 2.99 -0.93 13.06
C PHE A 307 2.39 -2.20 13.69
N GLY A 308 3.06 -3.35 13.57
CA GLY A 308 2.65 -4.61 14.18
C GLY A 308 1.92 -5.59 13.25
N GLU A 309 1.38 -5.14 12.13
CA GLU A 309 0.57 -5.95 11.19
C GLU A 309 1.34 -7.09 10.53
N ARG A 310 2.41 -6.77 9.77
CA ARG A 310 3.26 -7.79 9.12
C ARG A 310 3.82 -8.78 10.13
N SER A 311 4.14 -8.31 11.33
CA SER A 311 4.66 -9.16 12.40
C SER A 311 3.58 -10.05 13.03
N ALA A 312 2.32 -9.60 13.11
CA ALA A 312 1.21 -10.44 13.53
C ALA A 312 0.96 -11.57 12.52
N MET A 313 0.96 -11.24 11.22
CA MET A 313 0.88 -12.25 10.16
C MET A 313 2.08 -13.20 10.15
N ALA A 314 3.28 -12.67 10.38
CA ALA A 314 4.50 -13.48 10.40
C ALA A 314 4.50 -14.49 11.55
N VAL A 315 3.96 -14.11 12.71
CA VAL A 315 3.77 -15.02 13.82
C VAL A 315 2.80 -16.13 13.46
N GLN A 316 1.64 -15.81 12.88
CA GLN A 316 0.69 -16.83 12.43
C GLN A 316 1.35 -17.82 11.46
N ALA A 317 2.05 -17.30 10.44
CA ALA A 317 2.76 -18.14 9.47
C ALA A 317 3.85 -19.01 10.13
N ALA A 318 4.61 -18.46 11.09
CA ALA A 318 5.63 -19.19 11.82
C ALA A 318 5.03 -20.30 12.70
N GLN A 319 3.90 -20.03 13.38
CA GLN A 319 3.15 -21.02 14.17
C GLN A 319 2.65 -22.17 13.27
N ASP A 320 2.08 -21.84 12.11
CA ASP A 320 1.62 -22.84 11.13
C ASP A 320 2.79 -23.67 10.56
N ALA A 321 3.98 -23.09 10.47
CA ALA A 321 5.22 -23.77 10.10
C ALA A 321 5.87 -24.57 11.26
N GLY A 322 5.22 -24.65 12.43
CA GLY A 322 5.68 -25.41 13.60
C GLY A 322 6.65 -24.67 14.52
N ILE A 323 6.85 -23.36 14.33
CA ILE A 323 7.70 -22.52 15.18
C ILE A 323 6.86 -21.97 16.34
N ALA A 324 6.57 -22.84 17.32
CA ALA A 324 5.72 -22.50 18.47
C ALA A 324 6.29 -21.36 19.35
N SER A 325 7.59 -21.10 19.27
CA SER A 325 8.28 -20.04 20.03
C SER A 325 8.17 -18.65 19.39
N ALA A 326 7.42 -18.47 18.31
CA ALA A 326 7.26 -17.21 17.60
C ALA A 326 6.23 -16.27 18.28
N TRP A 327 6.66 -15.06 18.62
CA TRP A 327 5.83 -13.95 19.13
C TRP A 327 6.07 -12.68 18.31
N HIS A 328 5.21 -11.67 18.47
CA HIS A 328 5.46 -10.35 17.90
C HIS A 328 5.29 -9.20 18.89
N ILE A 329 5.93 -8.08 18.56
CA ILE A 329 5.75 -6.81 19.24
C ILE A 329 4.48 -6.15 18.70
N HIS A 330 3.47 -5.99 19.55
CA HIS A 330 2.25 -5.26 19.23
C HIS A 330 2.57 -3.78 18.94
N GLY A 331 2.00 -3.21 17.88
CA GLY A 331 2.26 -1.84 17.45
C GLY A 331 3.65 -1.60 16.81
N GLY A 332 4.49 -2.64 16.69
CA GLY A 332 5.76 -2.59 15.97
C GLY A 332 6.75 -1.53 16.49
N ILE A 333 7.51 -0.93 15.57
CA ILE A 333 8.50 0.10 15.91
C ILE A 333 7.86 1.41 16.41
N ASP A 334 6.63 1.71 15.99
CA ASP A 334 5.91 2.89 16.48
C ASP A 334 5.65 2.78 17.99
N ALA A 335 5.11 1.65 18.45
CA ALA A 335 4.94 1.37 19.87
C ALA A 335 6.29 1.29 20.61
N TRP A 336 7.31 0.68 20.00
CA TRP A 336 8.68 0.66 20.55
C TRP A 336 9.21 2.07 20.85
N ARG A 337 9.02 3.01 19.93
CA ARG A 337 9.43 4.41 20.11
C ARG A 337 8.62 5.11 21.21
N LYS A 338 7.30 4.88 21.26
CA LYS A 338 6.43 5.42 22.31
C LYS A 338 6.84 4.91 23.71
N ALA A 339 7.32 3.67 23.79
CA ALA A 339 7.90 3.07 24.99
C ALA A 339 9.36 3.50 25.26
N SER A 340 9.91 4.46 24.52
CA SER A 340 11.30 4.95 24.63
C SER A 340 12.37 3.87 24.41
N GLY A 341 12.08 2.87 23.57
CA GLY A 341 13.04 1.82 23.27
C GLY A 341 14.22 2.29 22.41
N PRO A 342 15.43 1.73 22.61
CA PRO A 342 16.62 2.15 21.88
C PRO A 342 16.53 1.77 20.39
N LEU A 343 17.04 2.66 19.54
CA LEU A 343 17.18 2.47 18.11
C LEU A 343 18.56 2.93 17.65
N THR A 344 19.15 2.21 16.69
CA THR A 344 20.36 2.61 15.98
C THR A 344 20.01 2.98 14.55
N ARG A 345 20.74 3.94 13.97
CA ARG A 345 20.64 4.28 12.55
C ARG A 345 21.68 3.52 11.75
#